data_AF-A0A8J3U230-F1
#
_entry.id   AF-A0A8J3U230-F1
#
_cell.length_a   1.000
_cell.length_b   1.000
_cell.length_c   1.000
_cell.angle_alpha   90.00
_cell.angle_beta   90.00
_cell.angle_gamma   90.00
#
_symmetry.space_group_name_H-M   'P 1'
#
loop_
_entity.id
_entity.type
_entity.pdbx_description
1 polymer ?
#
loop_
_entity_poly.entity_id
_entity_poly.type
_entity_poly.pdbx_seq_one_letter_code
_entity_poly.pdbx_strand_id
1 'polypeptide(L)'
;MPTSRRTQAADCLGVAPSEVGWVRNVSEGVSAVLGSIDLAPGDELVMSRHGYGAVRMALEHWAQRRGASVRDAVFPVGAAVPGLG
;
A
#
# COMPACT_ATOMS: atom_id res chain seq x y z
N MET A 1 -20.72 24.38 8.89
CA MET A 1 -19.31 24.55 8.48
C MET A 1 -19.05 23.62 7.30
N PRO A 2 -18.46 24.07 6.18
CA PRO A 2 -18.09 23.16 5.09
C PRO A 2 -17.06 22.14 5.60
N THR A 3 -17.32 20.85 5.39
CA THR A 3 -16.37 19.78 5.74
C THR A 3 -15.17 19.84 4.80
N SER A 4 -13.97 19.71 5.35
CA SER A 4 -12.75 19.70 4.54
C SER A 4 -12.76 18.52 3.57
N ARG A 5 -12.07 18.61 2.43
CA ARG A 5 -11.89 17.46 1.51
C ARG A 5 -11.28 16.26 2.21
N ARG A 6 -10.44 16.51 3.22
CA ARG A 6 -9.81 15.49 4.04
C ARG A 6 -10.84 14.73 4.87
N THR A 7 -11.79 15.43 5.48
CA THR A 7 -12.92 14.84 6.21
C THR A 7 -13.77 13.96 5.29
N GLN A 8 -14.12 14.45 4.10
CA GLN A 8 -14.94 13.68 3.14
C GLN A 8 -14.25 12.39 2.68
N ALA A 9 -12.95 12.44 2.41
CA ALA A 9 -12.18 11.25 2.07
C ALA A 9 -12.07 10.28 3.25
N ALA A 10 -11.88 10.80 4.47
CA ALA A 10 -11.80 9.99 5.68
C ALA A 10 -13.10 9.24 5.94
N ASP A 11 -14.25 9.90 5.78
CA ASP A 11 -15.58 9.29 5.90
C ASP A 11 -15.79 8.17 4.87
N CYS A 12 -15.36 8.39 3.62
CA CYS A 12 -15.42 7.40 2.55
C CYS A 12 -14.54 6.16 2.85
N LEU A 13 -13.37 6.37 3.45
CA LEU A 13 -12.41 5.33 3.78
C LEU A 13 -12.64 4.67 5.14
N GLY A 14 -13.52 5.22 5.98
CA GLY A 14 -13.76 4.74 7.34
C GLY A 14 -12.58 4.97 8.31
N VAL A 15 -11.81 6.04 8.12
CA VAL A 15 -10.62 6.39 8.92
C VAL A 15 -10.75 7.77 9.56
N ALA A 16 -9.87 8.14 10.48
CA ALA A 16 -9.83 9.49 11.03
C ALA A 16 -9.27 10.49 9.99
N PRO A 17 -9.73 11.76 9.97
CA PRO A 17 -9.19 12.78 9.05
C PRO A 17 -7.67 12.98 9.16
N SER A 18 -7.09 12.76 10.34
CA SER A 18 -5.64 12.83 10.57
C SER A 18 -4.85 11.72 9.85
N GLU A 19 -5.50 10.62 9.46
CA GLU A 19 -4.88 9.47 8.78
C GLU A 19 -4.88 9.61 7.25
N VAL A 20 -5.51 10.66 6.73
CA VAL A 20 -5.60 10.90 5.28
C VAL A 20 -4.48 11.84 4.83
N GLY A 21 -3.67 11.40 3.87
CA GLY A 21 -2.64 12.19 3.18
C GLY A 21 -2.97 12.41 1.72
N TRP A 22 -2.67 13.60 1.18
CA TRP A 22 -2.77 13.85 -0.26
C TRP A 22 -1.44 13.58 -0.94
N VAL A 23 -1.45 12.78 -2.00
CA VAL A 23 -0.29 12.48 -2.84
C VAL A 23 -0.65 12.72 -4.30
N ARG A 24 0.35 12.94 -5.14
CA ARG A 24 0.18 13.22 -6.57
C ARG A 24 -0.19 11.98 -7.37
N ASN A 25 0.25 10.80 -6.93
CA ASN A 25 -0.03 9.53 -7.58
C ASN A 25 0.22 8.32 -6.65
N VAL A 26 -0.12 7.13 -7.14
CA VAL A 26 0.01 5.87 -6.42
C VAL A 26 1.47 5.59 -6.01
N SER A 27 2.43 5.80 -6.91
CA SER A 27 3.85 5.51 -6.63
C SER A 27 4.42 6.40 -5.53
N GLU A 28 4.02 7.67 -5.47
CA GLU A 28 4.36 8.56 -4.35
C GLU A 28 3.74 8.08 -3.03
N GLY A 29 2.45 7.70 -3.05
CA GLY A 29 1.78 7.14 -1.87
C GLY A 29 2.49 5.90 -1.32
N VAL A 30 2.80 4.94 -2.20
CA VAL A 30 3.54 3.73 -1.82
C VAL A 30 4.94 4.07 -1.30
N SER A 31 5.65 5.00 -1.94
CA SER A 31 6.98 5.41 -1.50
C SER A 31 6.98 6.11 -0.15
N ALA A 32 5.94 6.89 0.17
CA ALA A 32 5.79 7.52 1.48
C ALA A 32 5.65 6.46 2.59
N VAL A 33 4.88 5.40 2.34
CA VAL A 33 4.73 4.27 3.28
C VAL A 33 6.04 3.47 3.39
N LEU A 34 6.66 3.08 2.27
CA LEU A 34 7.91 2.32 2.31
C LEU A 34 9.06 3.12 2.94
N GLY A 35 9.02 4.44 2.83
CA GLY A 35 9.98 5.34 3.46
C GLY A 35 9.83 5.45 4.99
N SER A 36 8.65 5.15 5.55
CA SER A 36 8.42 5.18 6.99
C SER A 36 8.65 3.83 7.69
N ILE A 37 8.84 2.76 6.91
CA ILE A 37 9.11 1.41 7.41
C ILE A 37 10.62 1.18 7.51
N ASP A 38 11.07 0.54 8.59
CA ASP A 38 12.47 0.12 8.75
C ASP A 38 12.74 -1.19 8.01
N LEU A 39 12.73 -1.11 6.68
CA LEU A 39 13.00 -2.26 5.81
C LEU A 39 14.49 -2.61 5.84
N ALA A 40 14.81 -3.83 6.27
CA ALA A 40 16.15 -4.36 6.43
C ALA A 40 16.53 -5.35 5.31
N PRO A 41 17.83 -5.60 5.10
CA PRO A 41 18.28 -6.63 4.17
C PRO A 41 17.72 -8.01 4.52
N GLY A 42 17.17 -8.71 3.53
CA GLY A 42 16.53 -10.02 3.70
C GLY A 42 15.01 -9.98 3.92
N ASP A 43 14.42 -8.81 4.17
CA ASP A 43 12.97 -8.67 4.31
C ASP A 43 12.24 -8.91 2.98
N GLU A 44 10.94 -9.24 3.08
CA GLU A 44 10.07 -9.49 1.94
C GLU A 44 8.89 -8.52 1.91
N LEU A 45 8.74 -7.83 0.78
CA LEU A 45 7.58 -7.03 0.44
C LEU A 45 6.60 -7.90 -0.35
N VAL A 46 5.45 -8.20 0.23
CA VAL A 46 4.45 -9.08 -0.39
C VAL A 46 3.35 -8.27 -1.04
N MET A 47 3.05 -8.57 -2.31
CA MET A 47 1.91 -7.98 -3.03
C MET A 47 1.08 -9.06 -3.73
N SER A 48 -0.21 -8.83 -3.95
CA SER A 48 -1.01 -9.73 -4.78
C SER A 48 -0.53 -9.71 -6.23
N ARG A 49 -0.54 -10.86 -6.91
CA ARG A 49 -0.27 -10.94 -8.37
C ARG A 49 -1.23 -10.10 -9.23
N HIS A 50 -2.41 -9.79 -8.70
CA HIS A 50 -3.40 -8.94 -9.38
C HIS A 50 -3.16 -7.45 -9.10
N GLY A 51 -2.09 -7.12 -8.37
CA GLY A 51 -1.73 -5.78 -8.00
C GLY A 51 -1.40 -4.90 -9.20
N TYR A 52 -1.55 -3.60 -9.01
CA TYR A 52 -1.32 -2.60 -10.05
C TYR A 52 0.17 -2.39 -10.33
N GLY A 53 0.56 -2.29 -11.60
CA GLY A 53 1.97 -2.22 -12.02
C GLY A 53 2.77 -1.08 -11.37
N ALA A 54 2.17 0.08 -11.13
CA ALA A 54 2.87 1.20 -10.49
C ALA A 54 3.23 0.92 -9.01
N VAL A 55 2.48 0.05 -8.34
CA VAL A 55 2.81 -0.42 -6.98
C VAL A 55 4.03 -1.32 -7.06
N ARG A 56 4.05 -2.26 -8.02
CA ARG A 56 5.20 -3.17 -8.23
C ARG A 56 6.50 -2.39 -8.47
N MET A 57 6.47 -1.41 -9.36
CA MET A 57 7.63 -0.57 -9.65
C MET A 57 8.19 0.13 -8.40
N ALA A 58 7.30 0.64 -7.54
CA ALA A 58 7.71 1.27 -6.28
C ALA A 58 8.30 0.24 -5.30
N LEU A 59 7.70 -0.94 -5.17
CA LEU A 59 8.22 -2.01 -4.30
C LEU A 59 9.59 -2.49 -4.76
N GLU A 60 9.77 -2.75 -6.06
CA GLU A 60 11.04 -3.20 -6.63
C GLU A 60 12.15 -2.14 -6.44
N HIS A 61 11.83 -0.85 -6.62
CA HIS A 61 12.75 0.25 -6.36
C HIS A 61 13.26 0.25 -4.91
N TRP A 62 12.36 0.11 -3.93
CA TRP A 62 12.72 0.10 -2.52
C TRP A 62 13.43 -1.19 -2.09
N ALA A 63 12.99 -2.34 -2.61
CA ALA A 63 13.61 -3.64 -2.35
C ALA A 63 15.08 -3.63 -2.77
N GLN A 64 15.37 -3.18 -4.01
CA GLN A 64 16.73 -3.04 -4.50
C GLN A 64 17.58 -2.11 -3.63
N ARG A 65 16.99 -0.99 -3.19
CA ARG A 65 17.71 0.03 -2.41
C ARG A 65 17.99 -0.39 -0.96
N ARG A 66 17.21 -1.31 -0.40
CA ARG A 66 17.30 -1.77 1.00
C ARG A 66 17.82 -3.20 1.17
N GLY A 67 18.08 -3.91 0.08
CA GLY A 67 18.49 -5.31 0.14
C GLY A 67 17.36 -6.27 0.50
N ALA A 68 16.11 -5.86 0.27
CA ALA A 68 14.92 -6.67 0.46
C ALA A 68 14.49 -7.31 -0.87
N SER A 69 13.40 -8.09 -0.87
CA SER A 69 12.84 -8.72 -2.06
C SER A 69 11.34 -8.46 -2.21
N VAL A 70 10.81 -8.61 -3.43
CA VAL A 70 9.37 -8.53 -3.70
C VAL A 70 8.82 -9.92 -4.00
N ARG A 71 7.70 -10.27 -3.37
CA ARG A 71 7.01 -11.56 -3.53
C ARG A 71 5.57 -11.38 -3.98
N ASP A 72 5.17 -12.21 -4.94
CA ASP A 72 3.78 -12.28 -5.39
C ASP A 72 2.98 -13.29 -4.56
N ALA A 73 1.94 -12.81 -3.88
CA ALA A 73 0.89 -13.63 -3.32
C ALA A 73 -0.07 -14.04 -4.44
N VAL A 74 -0.10 -15.34 -4.73
CA VAL A 74 -0.90 -15.94 -5.79
C VAL A 74 -2.15 -16.59 -5.20
N PHE A 75 -3.32 -16.10 -5.59
CA PHE A 75 -4.61 -16.67 -5.23
C PHE A 75 -5.61 -16.52 -6.39
N PRO A 76 -6.70 -17.30 -6.44
CA PRO A 76 -7.78 -17.11 -7.41
C PRO A 76 -8.51 -15.78 -7.21
N VAL A 77 -9.05 -15.20 -8.27
CA VAL A 77 -10.00 -14.08 -8.14
C VAL A 77 -11.24 -14.59 -7.40
N GLY A 78 -11.68 -13.85 -6.38
CA GLY A 78 -12.83 -14.24 -5.53
C GLY A 78 -12.49 -15.22 -4.41
N ALA A 79 -11.21 -15.46 -4.12
CA ALA A 79 -10.83 -16.22 -2.93
C ALA A 79 -11.40 -15.57 -1.66
N ALA A 80 -12.18 -16.34 -0.90
CA ALA A 80 -12.68 -15.94 0.41
C ALA A 80 -11.63 -16.24 1.49
N VAL A 81 -11.65 -15.47 2.57
CA VAL A 81 -10.87 -15.78 3.76
C VAL A 81 -11.59 -16.92 4.49
N PRO A 82 -10.96 -18.09 4.68
CA PRO A 82 -11.58 -19.18 5.43
C PRO A 82 -11.84 -18.74 6.88
N GLY A 83 -13.08 -18.84 7.36
CA GLY A 83 -13.42 -18.64 8.78
C GLY A 83 -13.94 -17.25 9.18
N LEU A 84 -14.13 -16.31 8.25
CA LEU A 84 -14.98 -15.13 8.46
C LEU A 84 -16.26 -15.30 7.63
N GLY A 85 -17.33 -15.77 8.28
CA GLY A 85 -18.69 -15.81 7.77
C GLY A 85 -19.61 -15.00 8.67
#